data_AF-A0A382ZGY7-F1
#
_entry.id   AF-A0A382ZGY7-F1
#
_cell.length_a   1.000
_cell.length_b   1.000
_cell.length_c   1.000
_cell.angle_alpha   90.00
_cell.angle_beta   90.00
_cell.angle_gamma   90.00
#
_symmetry.space_group_name_H-M   'P 1'
#
loop_
_entity.id
_entity.type
_entity.pdbx_description
1 polymer ?
#
loop_
_entity_poly.entity_id
_entity_poly.type
_entity_poly.pdbx_seq_one_letter_code
_entity_poly.pdbx_strand_id
1 'polypeptide(L)'
;MPVDLFRTLTRLSIFFLAPVLLGLPVSLPADESGEARSILDATGIHGGLVVHLGSGNGRLTAALRRTSAYQVHGLDTDAEKVKAAREHIHALGIYGGVSVDRLAGKRLPYIENLVNLVVIEDLAGVDMDEVLRVLVPRGVAYARVNGGWKKTIKPWPGNIDEWTHFMHGPGGNAVARD
;
A
#
# COMPACT_ATOMS: atom_id res chain seq x y z
N MET A 1 34.69 25.53 77.56
CA MET A 1 33.70 25.03 78.54
C MET A 1 33.09 26.27 79.18
N PRO A 2 31.77 26.55 79.13
CA PRO A 2 30.61 25.69 78.79
C PRO A 2 29.99 26.05 77.39
N VAL A 3 29.39 25.15 76.58
CA VAL A 3 28.02 24.54 76.57
C VAL A 3 26.91 25.52 77.00
N ASP A 4 25.84 25.86 76.26
CA ASP A 4 24.95 25.07 75.40
C ASP A 4 24.03 26.00 74.55
N LEU A 5 23.69 25.54 73.33
CA LEU A 5 22.32 25.36 72.82
C LEU A 5 21.30 26.53 72.85
N PHE A 6 20.79 26.98 71.68
CA PHE A 6 19.35 26.93 71.30
C PHE A 6 19.07 27.55 69.91
N ARG A 7 18.10 26.93 69.25
CA ARG A 7 17.55 27.13 67.89
C ARG A 7 17.01 28.53 67.61
N THR A 8 17.09 28.99 66.36
CA THR A 8 15.91 29.54 65.64
C THR A 8 16.07 29.49 64.11
N LEU A 9 14.95 29.19 63.45
CA LEU A 9 14.81 28.85 62.04
C LEU A 9 14.96 30.05 61.10
N THR A 10 15.80 29.92 60.07
CA THR A 10 15.78 30.81 58.90
C THR A 10 15.05 30.11 57.76
N ARG A 11 13.91 30.67 57.35
CA ARG A 11 13.16 30.23 56.16
C ARG A 11 14.02 30.42 54.92
N LEU A 12 14.29 29.36 54.17
CA LEU A 12 14.89 29.44 52.84
C LEU A 12 13.85 28.99 51.81
N SER A 13 13.27 29.96 51.10
CA SER A 13 12.37 29.71 49.96
C SER A 13 13.16 29.08 48.82
N ILE A 14 12.85 27.83 48.49
CA ILE A 14 13.40 27.12 47.32
C ILE A 14 12.49 27.43 46.13
N PHE A 15 12.97 28.25 45.20
CA PHE A 15 12.36 28.41 43.87
C PHE A 15 12.61 27.12 43.08
N PHE A 16 11.57 26.29 42.90
CA PHE A 16 11.58 25.15 41.98
C PHE A 16 11.42 25.67 40.55
N LEU A 17 12.52 25.69 39.78
CA LEU A 17 12.49 25.88 38.33
C LEU A 17 12.08 24.54 37.69
N ALA A 18 10.82 24.41 37.29
CA ALA A 18 10.33 23.24 36.57
C ALA A 18 10.81 23.30 35.11
N PRO A 19 11.46 22.25 34.57
CA PRO A 19 11.76 22.18 33.15
C PRO A 19 10.46 21.86 32.41
N VAL A 20 9.93 22.83 31.67
CA VAL A 20 8.86 22.63 30.70
C VAL A 20 9.44 21.82 29.54
N LEU A 21 9.27 20.49 29.59
CA LEU A 21 9.52 19.63 28.44
C LEU A 21 8.48 19.95 27.37
N LEU A 22 8.88 20.70 26.33
CA LEU A 22 8.13 20.77 25.08
C LEU A 22 8.13 19.37 24.44
N GLY A 23 7.02 18.65 24.57
CA GLY A 23 6.79 17.42 23.83
C GLY A 23 6.64 17.72 22.34
N LEU A 24 7.69 17.49 21.56
CA LEU A 24 7.57 17.41 20.10
C LEU A 24 6.77 16.13 19.78
N PRO A 25 5.75 16.19 18.90
CA PRO A 25 5.05 14.99 18.46
C PRO A 25 6.03 14.12 17.65
N VAL A 26 6.44 13.00 18.25
CA VAL A 26 7.22 11.96 17.56
C VAL A 26 6.24 11.21 16.66
N SER A 27 6.28 11.48 15.35
CA SER A 27 5.55 10.68 14.37
C SER A 27 6.26 9.33 14.25
N LEU A 28 5.63 8.26 14.75
CA LEU A 28 6.14 6.91 14.56
C LEU A 28 6.12 6.57 13.06
N PRO A 29 7.18 5.92 12.52
CA PRO A 29 7.15 5.45 11.14
C PRO A 29 5.99 4.46 10.97
N ALA A 30 5.21 4.61 9.91
CA ALA A 30 4.15 3.67 9.58
C ALA A 30 4.75 2.26 9.41
N ASP A 31 4.11 1.25 10.01
CA ASP A 31 4.48 -0.14 9.80
C ASP A 31 3.95 -0.61 8.44
N GLU A 32 4.76 -0.37 7.40
CA GLU A 32 4.47 -0.73 6.01
C GLU A 32 4.21 -2.24 5.84
N SER A 33 4.84 -3.08 6.66
CA SER A 33 4.63 -4.53 6.62
C SER A 33 3.27 -4.92 7.21
N GLY A 34 2.89 -4.30 8.33
CA GLY A 34 1.57 -4.44 8.93
C GLY A 34 0.45 -3.91 8.02
N GLU A 35 0.68 -2.77 7.37
CA GLU A 35 -0.25 -2.18 6.40
C GLU A 35 -0.41 -3.05 5.16
N ALA A 36 0.69 -3.49 4.53
CA ALA A 36 0.66 -4.41 3.39
C ALA A 36 -0.09 -5.71 3.72
N ARG A 37 0.16 -6.29 4.91
CA ARG A 37 -0.59 -7.46 5.38
C ARG A 37 -2.08 -7.18 5.48
N SER A 38 -2.45 -6.05 6.08
CA SER A 38 -3.85 -5.66 6.24
C SER A 38 -4.56 -5.46 4.90
N ILE A 39 -3.87 -4.86 3.92
CA ILE A 39 -4.37 -4.70 2.54
C ILE A 39 -4.59 -6.06 1.89
N LEU A 40 -3.60 -6.96 1.93
CA LEU A 40 -3.71 -8.29 1.33
C LEU A 40 -4.82 -9.13 1.99
N ASP A 41 -4.91 -9.11 3.31
CA ASP A 41 -5.92 -9.84 4.07
C ASP A 41 -7.33 -9.27 3.80
N ALA A 42 -7.50 -7.94 3.72
CA ALA A 42 -8.79 -7.30 3.40
C ALA A 42 -9.24 -7.50 1.94
N THR A 43 -8.29 -7.58 1.00
CA THR A 43 -8.58 -7.79 -0.42
C THR A 43 -8.88 -9.25 -0.73
N GLY A 44 -8.26 -10.19 -0.01
CA GLY A 44 -8.39 -11.64 -0.25
C GLY A 44 -7.58 -12.10 -1.47
N ILE A 45 -6.61 -11.32 -1.93
CA ILE A 45 -5.75 -11.66 -3.07
C ILE A 45 -4.52 -12.39 -2.56
N HIS A 46 -4.33 -13.62 -3.04
CA HIS A 46 -3.28 -14.55 -2.55
C HIS A 46 -2.07 -14.69 -3.49
N GLY A 47 -2.02 -13.90 -4.58
CA GLY A 47 -0.92 -13.90 -5.54
C GLY A 47 -1.27 -13.19 -6.84
N GLY A 48 -0.35 -13.25 -7.79
CA GLY A 48 -0.48 -12.64 -9.11
C GLY A 48 0.15 -11.24 -9.19
N LEU A 49 -0.29 -10.45 -10.15
CA LEU A 49 0.23 -9.10 -10.39
C LEU A 49 -0.49 -8.09 -9.49
N VAL A 50 0.30 -7.41 -8.65
CA VAL A 50 -0.13 -6.30 -7.80
C VAL A 50 0.44 -5.01 -8.35
N VAL A 51 -0.41 -4.03 -8.61
CA VAL A 51 -0.01 -2.69 -9.01
C VAL A 51 -0.21 -1.73 -7.86
N HIS A 52 0.80 -0.94 -7.53
CA HIS A 52 0.71 0.10 -6.51
C HIS A 52 0.78 1.49 -7.16
N LEU A 53 -0.34 2.19 -7.23
CA LEU A 53 -0.44 3.55 -7.79
C LEU A 53 -0.17 4.60 -6.70
N GLY A 54 0.70 5.56 -7.01
CA GLY A 54 1.21 6.52 -6.02
C GLY A 54 2.28 5.89 -5.13
N SER A 55 3.18 5.11 -5.73
CA SER A 55 4.09 4.21 -4.99
C SER A 55 5.07 4.89 -4.02
N GLY A 56 5.26 6.20 -4.13
CA GLY A 56 6.01 6.98 -3.15
C GLY A 56 7.47 6.55 -3.04
N ASN A 57 7.94 6.33 -1.81
CA ASN A 57 9.31 5.89 -1.52
C ASN A 57 9.53 4.36 -1.69
N GLY A 58 8.52 3.63 -2.18
CA GLY A 58 8.62 2.20 -2.46
C GLY A 58 8.54 1.27 -1.24
N ARG A 59 8.39 1.76 -0.01
CA ARG A 59 8.37 0.90 1.19
C ARG A 59 7.11 0.02 1.25
N LEU A 60 5.92 0.61 1.09
CA LEU A 60 4.68 -0.16 0.96
C LEU A 60 4.74 -1.11 -0.24
N THR A 61 5.26 -0.63 -1.38
CA THR A 61 5.44 -1.43 -2.61
C THR A 61 6.29 -2.67 -2.36
N ALA A 62 7.40 -2.53 -1.64
CA ALA A 62 8.26 -3.64 -1.25
C ALA A 62 7.53 -4.60 -0.31
N ALA A 63 6.81 -4.07 0.69
CA ALA A 63 6.08 -4.86 1.68
C ALA A 63 4.90 -5.65 1.09
N LEU A 64 4.27 -5.16 0.01
CA LEU A 64 3.22 -5.88 -0.72
C LEU A 64 3.70 -7.22 -1.32
N ARG A 65 5.02 -7.40 -1.54
CA ARG A 65 5.59 -8.69 -1.96
C ARG A 65 5.81 -9.61 -0.76
N ARG A 66 4.71 -10.03 -0.13
CA ARG A 66 4.73 -10.88 1.07
C ARG A 66 5.34 -12.26 0.82
N THR A 67 5.14 -12.81 -0.38
CA THR A 67 5.68 -14.11 -0.82
C THR A 67 6.09 -14.04 -2.29
N SER A 68 6.72 -15.09 -2.81
CA SER A 68 7.04 -15.22 -4.23
C SER A 68 5.82 -15.39 -5.15
N ALA A 69 4.62 -15.59 -4.59
CA ALA A 69 3.39 -15.66 -5.36
C ALA A 69 2.94 -14.29 -5.90
N TYR A 70 3.51 -13.19 -5.37
CA TYR A 70 3.20 -11.83 -5.79
C TYR A 70 4.32 -11.26 -6.68
N GLN A 71 3.91 -10.74 -7.83
CA GLN A 71 4.70 -9.84 -8.64
C GLN A 71 4.19 -8.42 -8.39
N VAL A 72 5.05 -7.50 -7.95
CA VAL A 72 4.62 -6.14 -7.57
C VAL A 72 5.22 -5.10 -8.49
N HIS A 73 4.38 -4.21 -9.02
CA HIS A 73 4.82 -3.07 -9.82
C HIS A 73 4.26 -1.77 -9.23
N GLY A 74 5.15 -0.93 -8.70
CA GLY A 74 4.81 0.43 -8.28
C GLY A 74 4.84 1.41 -9.45
N LEU A 75 3.90 2.35 -9.46
CA LEU A 75 3.83 3.42 -10.44
C LEU A 75 3.69 4.76 -9.69
N ASP A 76 4.50 5.73 -10.09
CA ASP A 76 4.42 7.11 -9.57
C ASP A 76 4.70 8.11 -10.70
N THR A 77 4.10 9.30 -10.64
CA THR A 77 4.30 10.34 -11.67
C THR A 77 5.58 11.15 -11.42
N ASP A 78 6.02 11.21 -10.15
CA ASP A 78 7.21 11.94 -9.70
C ASP A 78 8.48 11.11 -9.88
N ALA A 79 9.40 11.61 -10.72
CA ALA A 79 10.64 10.93 -11.04
C ALA A 79 11.58 10.77 -9.83
N GLU A 80 11.57 11.71 -8.88
CA GLU A 80 12.42 11.62 -7.69
C GLU A 80 11.91 10.55 -6.73
N LYS A 81 10.59 10.41 -6.59
CA LYS A 81 9.97 9.31 -5.83
C LYS A 81 10.29 7.96 -6.46
N VAL A 82 10.14 7.84 -7.78
CA VAL A 82 10.51 6.61 -8.52
C VAL A 82 11.99 6.24 -8.29
N LYS A 83 12.89 7.23 -8.35
CA LYS A 83 14.31 7.00 -8.08
C LYS A 83 14.55 6.50 -6.66
N ALA A 84 14.00 7.18 -5.65
CA ALA A 84 14.13 6.78 -4.25
C ALA A 84 13.55 5.38 -3.99
N ALA A 85 12.41 5.06 -4.61
CA ALA A 85 11.80 3.73 -4.53
C ALA A 85 12.67 2.64 -5.14
N ARG A 86 13.28 2.90 -6.31
CA ARG A 86 14.22 1.97 -6.95
C ARG A 86 15.44 1.72 -6.07
N GLU A 87 16.04 2.77 -5.53
CA GLU A 87 17.19 2.66 -4.61
C GLU A 87 16.83 1.81 -3.38
N HIS A 88 15.66 2.05 -2.78
CA HIS A 88 15.17 1.26 -1.66
C HIS A 88 15.00 -0.22 -2.01
N ILE A 89 14.32 -0.53 -3.12
CA ILE A 89 14.07 -1.90 -3.56
C ILE A 89 15.36 -2.63 -3.93
N HIS A 90 16.31 -1.93 -4.56
CA HIS A 90 17.63 -2.47 -4.87
C HIS A 90 18.41 -2.78 -3.59
N ALA A 91 18.40 -1.90 -2.59
CA ALA A 91 19.07 -2.13 -1.31
C ALA A 91 18.52 -3.36 -0.56
N LEU A 92 17.24 -3.68 -0.75
CA LEU A 92 16.61 -4.89 -0.20
C LEU A 92 16.94 -6.17 -1.01
N GLY A 93 17.54 -6.07 -2.20
CA GLY A 93 17.87 -7.22 -3.05
C GLY A 93 16.66 -7.93 -3.67
N ILE A 94 15.48 -7.29 -3.65
CA ILE A 94 14.22 -7.90 -4.12
C ILE A 94 13.78 -7.41 -5.51
N TYR A 95 14.63 -6.63 -6.18
CA TYR A 95 14.37 -6.16 -7.54
C TYR A 95 14.10 -7.34 -8.48
N GLY A 96 13.18 -7.16 -9.43
CA GLY A 96 12.70 -8.20 -10.34
C GLY A 96 11.33 -8.73 -9.93
N GLY A 97 11.13 -9.11 -8.67
CA GLY A 97 9.78 -9.40 -8.18
C GLY A 97 9.06 -8.18 -7.58
N VAL A 98 9.81 -7.12 -7.27
CA VAL A 98 9.28 -5.77 -7.09
C VAL A 98 9.98 -4.86 -8.09
N SER A 99 9.21 -4.08 -8.84
CA SER A 99 9.72 -3.03 -9.72
C SER A 99 8.94 -1.75 -9.50
N VAL A 100 9.54 -0.60 -9.84
CA VAL A 100 8.87 0.69 -9.84
C VAL A 100 9.21 1.42 -11.12
N ASP A 101 8.20 2.04 -11.74
CA ASP A 101 8.39 2.86 -12.92
C ASP A 101 7.56 4.14 -12.89
N ARG A 102 7.93 5.07 -13.76
CA ARG A 102 7.23 6.33 -13.90
C ARG A 102 5.95 6.14 -14.70
N LEU A 103 4.83 6.59 -14.15
CA LEU A 103 3.57 6.64 -14.87
C LEU A 103 3.58 7.81 -15.86
N ALA A 104 3.59 7.50 -17.15
CA ALA A 104 3.47 8.49 -18.21
C ALA A 104 1.99 8.74 -18.54
N GLY A 105 1.45 9.88 -18.08
CA GLY A 105 0.07 10.28 -18.36
C GLY A 105 -0.95 9.56 -17.47
N LYS A 106 -2.15 9.30 -18.02
CA LYS A 106 -3.32 8.81 -17.27
C LYS A 106 -3.73 7.38 -17.61
N ARG A 107 -3.01 6.72 -18.51
CA ARG A 107 -3.29 5.36 -18.95
C ARG A 107 -2.28 4.41 -18.31
N LEU A 108 -2.76 3.32 -17.75
CA LEU A 108 -1.90 2.30 -17.15
C LEU A 108 -1.21 1.50 -18.25
N PRO A 109 0.08 1.15 -18.08
CA PRO A 109 0.89 0.45 -19.08
C PRO A 109 0.58 -1.05 -19.15
N TYR A 110 -0.69 -1.42 -19.04
CA TYR A 110 -1.17 -2.79 -19.04
C TYR A 110 -2.30 -3.00 -20.04
N ILE A 111 -2.34 -4.20 -20.60
CA ILE A 111 -3.53 -4.70 -21.30
C ILE A 111 -4.69 -4.89 -20.32
N GLU A 112 -5.88 -5.12 -20.86
CA GLU A 112 -7.04 -5.43 -20.03
C GLU A 112 -6.92 -6.82 -19.37
N ASN A 113 -7.58 -7.01 -18.23
CA ASN A 113 -7.66 -8.29 -17.52
C ASN A 113 -6.30 -8.93 -17.18
N LEU A 114 -5.33 -8.13 -16.73
CA LEU A 114 -3.99 -8.62 -16.36
C LEU A 114 -3.71 -8.53 -14.84
N VAL A 115 -4.23 -7.51 -14.17
CA VAL A 115 -3.85 -7.18 -12.79
C VAL A 115 -4.82 -7.82 -11.79
N ASN A 116 -4.30 -8.45 -10.74
CA ASN A 116 -5.12 -9.08 -9.70
C ASN A 116 -5.56 -8.09 -8.63
N LEU A 117 -4.66 -7.17 -8.26
CA LEU A 117 -4.88 -6.14 -7.25
C LEU A 117 -4.27 -4.81 -7.69
N VAL A 118 -5.04 -3.73 -7.62
CA VAL A 118 -4.52 -2.36 -7.70
C VAL A 118 -4.67 -1.71 -6.32
N VAL A 119 -3.55 -1.43 -5.66
CA VAL A 119 -3.50 -0.61 -4.44
C VAL A 119 -3.31 0.84 -4.86
N ILE A 120 -4.14 1.76 -4.36
CA ILE A 120 -4.18 3.14 -4.84
C ILE A 120 -4.04 4.08 -3.63
N GLU A 121 -2.86 4.66 -3.47
CA GLU A 121 -2.62 5.77 -2.54
C GLU A 121 -3.05 7.11 -3.18
N ASP A 122 -2.72 7.28 -4.47
CA ASP A 122 -3.09 8.40 -5.30
C ASP A 122 -3.48 7.88 -6.70
N LEU A 123 -4.61 8.35 -7.23
CA LEU A 123 -5.04 8.00 -8.59
C LEU A 123 -4.13 8.59 -9.65
N ALA A 124 -3.36 9.64 -9.34
CA ALA A 124 -2.45 10.29 -10.28
C ALA A 124 -3.13 10.69 -11.61
N GLY A 125 -4.42 11.01 -11.56
CA GLY A 125 -5.24 11.36 -12.72
C GLY A 125 -5.70 10.18 -13.59
N VAL A 126 -5.47 8.94 -13.18
CA VAL A 126 -6.02 7.72 -13.79
C VAL A 126 -7.48 7.57 -13.40
N ASP A 127 -8.35 7.36 -14.39
CA ASP A 127 -9.78 7.16 -14.15
C ASP A 127 -10.07 5.74 -13.62
N MET A 128 -11.14 5.59 -12.85
CA MET A 128 -11.50 4.28 -12.27
C MET A 128 -11.89 3.25 -13.33
N ASP A 129 -12.41 3.69 -14.48
CA ASP A 129 -12.70 2.80 -15.62
C ASP A 129 -11.41 2.19 -16.20
N GLU A 130 -10.32 2.96 -16.22
CA GLU A 130 -9.00 2.48 -16.63
C GLU A 130 -8.43 1.47 -15.62
N VAL A 131 -8.64 1.71 -14.32
CA VAL A 131 -8.29 0.73 -13.26
C VAL A 131 -9.09 -0.56 -13.42
N LEU A 132 -10.41 -0.46 -13.66
CA LEU A 132 -11.26 -1.63 -13.88
C LEU A 132 -10.92 -2.36 -15.19
N ARG A 133 -10.48 -1.66 -16.23
CA ARG A 133 -10.03 -2.26 -17.49
C ARG A 133 -8.87 -3.24 -17.24
N VAL A 134 -7.84 -2.81 -16.53
CA VAL A 134 -6.63 -3.62 -16.30
C VAL A 134 -6.85 -4.76 -15.31
N LEU A 135 -7.83 -4.65 -14.41
CA LEU A 135 -8.14 -5.71 -13.45
C LEU A 135 -8.67 -6.96 -14.15
N VAL A 136 -8.24 -8.14 -13.70
CA VAL A 136 -8.88 -9.42 -14.03
C VAL A 136 -10.33 -9.46 -13.52
N PRO A 137 -11.23 -10.27 -14.09
CA PRO A 137 -12.52 -10.53 -13.47
C PRO A 137 -12.36 -10.94 -12.00
N ARG A 138 -13.17 -10.36 -11.11
CA ARG A 138 -13.07 -10.51 -9.64
C ARG A 138 -11.79 -9.97 -9.01
N GLY A 139 -10.93 -9.30 -9.78
CA GLY A 139 -9.80 -8.52 -9.28
C GLY A 139 -10.27 -7.33 -8.46
N VAL A 140 -9.37 -6.78 -7.64
CA VAL A 140 -9.72 -5.78 -6.61
C VAL A 140 -8.95 -4.48 -6.85
N ALA A 141 -9.65 -3.35 -6.81
CA ALA A 141 -9.05 -2.05 -6.54
C ALA A 141 -9.26 -1.71 -5.06
N TYR A 142 -8.18 -1.35 -4.37
CA TYR A 142 -8.20 -0.96 -2.96
C TYR A 142 -7.60 0.43 -2.84
N ALA A 143 -8.46 1.43 -2.69
CA ALA A 143 -8.11 2.84 -2.82
C ALA A 143 -8.22 3.58 -1.50
N ARG A 144 -7.24 4.44 -1.21
CA ARG A 144 -7.26 5.32 -0.05
C ARG A 144 -8.16 6.52 -0.35
N VAL A 145 -9.21 6.69 0.44
CA VAL A 145 -10.22 7.75 0.29
C VAL A 145 -10.50 8.31 1.67
N ASN A 146 -10.28 9.63 1.86
CA ASN A 146 -10.54 10.34 3.12
C ASN A 146 -9.89 9.69 4.36
N GLY A 147 -8.68 9.15 4.20
CA GLY A 147 -7.94 8.47 5.28
C GLY A 147 -8.37 7.03 5.56
N GLY A 148 -9.41 6.52 4.89
CA GLY A 148 -9.83 5.11 4.94
C GLY A 148 -9.54 4.37 3.64
N TRP A 149 -9.67 3.05 3.67
CA TRP A 149 -9.56 2.22 2.46
C TRP A 149 -10.93 1.85 1.91
N LYS A 150 -11.11 1.97 0.59
CA LYS A 150 -12.30 1.57 -0.15
C LYS A 150 -11.98 0.40 -1.08
N LYS A 151 -12.72 -0.70 -0.91
CA LYS A 151 -12.64 -1.89 -1.77
C LYS A 151 -13.65 -1.80 -2.91
N THR A 152 -13.17 -2.01 -4.14
CA THR A 152 -13.98 -2.15 -5.35
C THR A 152 -13.58 -3.45 -6.04
N ILE A 153 -14.55 -4.28 -6.42
CA ILE A 153 -14.31 -5.57 -7.08
C ILE A 153 -14.78 -5.46 -8.53
N LYS A 154 -13.95 -5.85 -9.49
CA LYS A 154 -14.36 -5.92 -10.89
C LYS A 154 -15.41 -7.04 -11.05
N PRO A 155 -16.61 -6.74 -11.58
CA PRO A 155 -17.62 -7.77 -11.82
C PRO A 155 -17.15 -8.75 -12.89
N TRP A 156 -17.70 -9.96 -12.85
CA TRP A 156 -17.61 -10.87 -13.99
C TRP A 156 -18.42 -10.28 -15.16
N PRO A 157 -17.92 -10.33 -16.42
CA PRO A 157 -18.70 -9.83 -17.56
C PRO A 157 -19.98 -10.66 -17.72
N GLY A 158 -21.14 -10.00 -17.74
CA GLY A 158 -22.44 -10.69 -17.76
C GLY A 158 -22.79 -11.39 -19.08
N ASN A 159 -21.95 -11.29 -20.09
CA ASN A 159 -22.15 -11.81 -21.44
C ASN A 159 -21.26 -13.02 -21.78
N ILE A 160 -20.50 -13.55 -20.81
CA ILE A 160 -19.63 -14.72 -21.01
C ILE A 160 -19.70 -15.66 -19.81
N ASP A 161 -19.71 -16.96 -20.08
CA ASP A 161 -19.63 -18.00 -19.05
C ASP A 161 -18.21 -18.09 -18.44
N GLU A 162 -18.08 -18.68 -17.25
CA GLU A 162 -16.82 -18.90 -16.51
C GLU A 162 -15.95 -20.02 -17.12
N TRP A 163 -16.39 -20.62 -18.22
CA TRP A 163 -15.76 -21.77 -18.83
C TRP A 163 -14.46 -21.41 -19.56
N THR A 164 -13.33 -21.94 -19.08
CA THR A 164 -11.99 -21.58 -19.56
C THR A 164 -11.51 -22.38 -20.78
N HIS A 165 -12.30 -23.33 -21.28
CA HIS A 165 -11.94 -24.20 -22.41
C HIS A 165 -12.73 -23.86 -23.67
N PHE A 166 -12.19 -24.23 -24.83
CA PHE A 166 -12.84 -23.96 -26.12
C PHE A 166 -14.21 -24.66 -26.29
N MET A 167 -14.38 -25.86 -25.74
CA MET A 167 -15.63 -26.63 -25.82
C MET A 167 -16.36 -26.66 -24.48
N HIS A 168 -17.64 -26.32 -24.49
CA HIS A 168 -18.51 -26.21 -23.32
C HIS A 168 -19.25 -27.51 -23.03
N GLY A 169 -19.21 -27.95 -21.77
CA GLY A 169 -19.92 -29.14 -21.26
C GLY A 169 -19.47 -30.48 -21.87
N PRO A 170 -20.02 -31.61 -21.39
CA PRO A 170 -19.68 -32.95 -21.89
C PRO A 170 -20.17 -33.21 -23.34
N GLY A 171 -20.96 -32.29 -23.92
CA GLY A 171 -21.47 -32.38 -25.28
C GLY A 171 -20.58 -31.75 -26.35
N GLY A 172 -19.48 -31.07 -25.98
CA GLY A 172 -18.56 -30.48 -26.95
C GLY A 172 -19.11 -29.24 -27.68
N ASN A 173 -19.96 -28.44 -27.02
CA ASN A 173 -20.63 -27.32 -27.68
C ASN A 173 -19.66 -26.14 -27.86
N ALA A 174 -19.63 -25.54 -29.05
CA ALA A 174 -18.64 -24.51 -29.41
C ALA A 174 -19.04 -23.07 -29.01
N VAL A 175 -20.06 -22.92 -28.16
CA VAL A 175 -20.62 -21.62 -27.74
C VAL A 175 -20.79 -21.57 -26.23
N ALA A 176 -20.70 -20.35 -25.67
CA ALA A 176 -21.05 -20.07 -24.28
C ALA A 176 -22.56 -20.29 -24.07
N ARG A 177 -23.01 -20.30 -22.81
CA ARG A 177 -24.46 -20.32 -22.51
C ARG A 177 -25.00 -18.90 -22.64
N ASP A 178 -25.40 -18.55 -23.86
CA ASP A 178 -26.21 -17.39 -24.21
C ASP A 178 -27.69 -17.64 -23.86
#